data_AF-A0A397FK64-F1
#
_entry.id   AF-A0A397FK64-F1
#
_cell.length_a   1.000
_cell.length_b   1.000
_cell.length_c   1.000
_cell.angle_alpha   90.00
_cell.angle_beta   90.00
_cell.angle_gamma   90.00
#
_symmetry.space_group_name_H-M   'P 1'
#
loop_
_entity.id
_entity.type
_entity.pdbx_description
1 polymer ?
#
loop_
_entity_poly.entity_id
_entity_poly.type
_entity_poly.pdbx_seq_one_letter_code
_entity_poly.pdbx_strand_id
1 'polypeptide(L)'
;ALEAAIDLGIEDHEFLAGWHWIHGFKRRHGLSLRSRTRIGQDSPDDGVAALEAFSARVRALVLEHDIDLVYNADQTGVNYEYLPTKTLNTAGDKTVWVKCGGKTKERVTAMLLADSNGTKLPLFLVLRTAKSKVEAVVKENLTQRHGFGKTVWQSVEPMQGQNNSQIYGNPTAWWNSTISLAFLKFHFGQRADRATKKVLLLWDDFSAHFTDDVVAYAKEINVLLERIPPRYTWICQPADVAWNRPLKCRLRQNWLDLIRRQLRTAKERGRTFKLQPPSRATVVGWIADAWDDLPSTTIVNGFRKCCLVDGEPVEEVVSGGVVDDTVLSELMAASSIEETIDPDGDICNGDDSVGDGTDAFE
;
A
#
# COMPACT_ATOMS: atom_id res chain seq x y z
N ALA A 1 32.24 0.11 -19.74
CA ALA A 1 33.36 -0.35 -18.89
C ALA A 1 34.30 -1.23 -19.70
N LEU A 2 33.83 -2.36 -20.25
CA LEU A 2 34.61 -3.16 -21.22
C LEU A 2 34.97 -2.34 -22.47
N GLU A 3 34.01 -1.59 -23.04
CA GLU A 3 34.28 -0.67 -24.16
C GLU A 3 35.34 0.40 -23.81
N ALA A 4 35.27 0.98 -22.61
CA ALA A 4 36.28 1.94 -22.16
C ALA A 4 37.66 1.30 -21.90
N ALA A 5 37.70 0.01 -21.54
CA ALA A 5 38.96 -0.74 -21.40
C ALA A 5 39.59 -1.00 -22.77
N ILE A 6 38.77 -1.32 -23.78
CA ILE A 6 39.17 -1.45 -25.18
C ILE A 6 39.74 -0.13 -25.71
N ASP A 7 39.06 1.00 -25.45
CA ASP A 7 39.53 2.34 -25.85
C ASP A 7 40.86 2.74 -25.18
N LEU A 8 41.15 2.17 -24.02
CA LEU A 8 42.40 2.35 -23.28
C LEU A 8 43.49 1.33 -23.66
N GLY A 9 43.22 0.46 -24.64
CA GLY A 9 44.17 -0.55 -25.12
C GLY A 9 44.41 -1.70 -24.13
N ILE A 10 43.50 -1.93 -23.19
CA ILE A 10 43.56 -3.03 -22.23
C ILE A 10 42.96 -4.27 -22.91
N GLU A 11 43.70 -5.38 -22.92
CA GLU A 11 43.20 -6.61 -23.54
C GLU A 11 42.08 -7.26 -22.72
N ASP A 12 41.17 -7.98 -23.38
CA ASP A 12 39.97 -8.59 -22.76
C ASP A 12 40.26 -9.49 -21.56
N HIS A 13 41.47 -10.06 -21.50
CA HIS A 13 41.91 -10.93 -20.41
C HIS A 13 42.50 -10.17 -19.21
N GLU A 14 42.90 -8.91 -19.40
CA GLU A 14 43.50 -8.05 -18.36
C GLU A 14 42.44 -7.33 -17.51
N PHE A 15 41.24 -7.13 -18.07
CA PHE A 15 40.14 -6.47 -17.36
C PHE A 15 38.85 -7.27 -17.40
N LEU A 16 38.55 -7.91 -16.27
CA LEU A 16 37.28 -8.61 -16.06
C LEU A 16 36.28 -7.71 -15.34
N ALA A 17 35.30 -7.18 -16.07
CA ALA A 17 34.17 -6.42 -15.52
C ALA A 17 33.13 -7.31 -14.80
N GLY A 18 33.60 -8.22 -13.93
CA GLY A 18 32.76 -9.16 -13.20
C GLY A 18 32.00 -8.52 -12.03
N TRP A 19 31.13 -9.31 -11.39
CA TRP A 19 30.28 -8.86 -10.27
C TRP A 19 31.08 -8.20 -9.13
N HIS A 20 32.23 -8.80 -8.75
CA HIS A 20 33.11 -8.24 -7.72
C HIS A 20 33.69 -6.87 -8.10
N TRP A 21 33.99 -6.64 -9.38
CA TRP A 21 34.47 -5.35 -9.86
C TRP A 21 33.37 -4.29 -9.79
N ILE A 22 32.15 -4.62 -10.25
CA ILE A 22 30.98 -3.74 -10.17
C ILE A 22 30.68 -3.38 -8.71
N HIS A 23 30.69 -4.36 -7.81
CA HIS A 23 30.47 -4.16 -6.39
C HIS A 23 31.55 -3.26 -5.77
N GLY A 24 32.82 -3.51 -6.07
CA GLY A 24 33.95 -2.70 -5.58
C GLY A 24 33.93 -1.28 -6.13
N PHE A 25 33.60 -1.09 -7.41
CA PHE A 25 33.45 0.21 -8.06
C PHE A 25 32.35 1.03 -7.40
N LYS A 26 31.16 0.44 -7.22
CA LYS A 26 30.03 1.08 -6.54
C LYS A 26 30.39 1.53 -5.13
N ARG A 27 31.07 0.68 -4.35
CA ARG A 27 31.54 1.02 -3.00
C ARG A 27 32.57 2.15 -3.00
N ARG A 28 33.57 2.12 -3.88
CA ARG A 28 34.64 3.14 -3.96
C ARG A 28 34.10 4.52 -4.35
N HIS A 29 33.07 4.56 -5.19
CA HIS A 29 32.51 5.80 -5.71
C HIS A 29 31.20 6.21 -5.03
N GLY A 30 30.78 5.53 -3.96
CA GLY A 30 29.55 5.86 -3.23
C GLY A 30 28.27 5.68 -4.05
N LEU A 31 28.29 4.79 -5.05
CA LEU A 31 27.16 4.53 -5.94
C LEU A 31 26.33 3.36 -5.42
N SER A 32 25.00 3.48 -5.48
CA SER A 32 24.05 2.41 -5.19
C SER A 32 23.16 2.16 -6.41
N LEU A 33 22.67 0.93 -6.56
CA LEU A 33 21.56 0.72 -7.49
C LEU A 33 20.33 1.36 -6.85
N ARG A 34 19.61 2.17 -7.62
CA ARG A 34 18.41 2.85 -7.16
C ARG A 34 17.30 2.47 -8.12
N SER A 35 16.16 2.01 -7.60
CA SER A 35 14.97 1.97 -8.44
C SER A 35 14.51 3.39 -8.72
N ARG A 36 13.89 3.59 -9.89
CA ARG A 36 13.31 4.86 -10.27
C ARG A 36 12.16 5.19 -9.32
N THR A 37 12.25 6.32 -8.61
CA THR A 37 11.24 6.72 -7.61
C THR A 37 10.16 7.64 -8.18
N ARG A 38 10.41 8.34 -9.29
CA ARG A 38 9.45 9.26 -9.94
C ARG A 38 9.58 9.26 -11.47
N ILE A 39 8.44 9.41 -12.13
CA ILE A 39 8.32 9.65 -13.58
C ILE A 39 7.32 10.80 -13.71
N GLY A 40 7.78 11.99 -14.06
CA GLY A 40 6.94 13.18 -14.12
C GLY A 40 7.77 14.42 -14.44
N GLN A 41 7.09 15.49 -14.84
CA GLN A 41 7.73 16.80 -15.12
C GLN A 41 7.90 17.65 -13.85
N ASP A 42 7.24 17.29 -12.75
CA ASP A 42 7.21 18.08 -11.52
C ASP A 42 8.53 17.92 -10.75
N SER A 43 9.16 19.05 -10.41
CA SER A 43 10.43 19.11 -9.69
C SER A 43 10.23 18.97 -8.18
N PRO A 44 11.31 18.73 -7.40
CA PRO A 44 11.26 18.80 -5.94
C PRO A 44 10.77 20.16 -5.43
N ASP A 45 11.15 21.26 -6.09
CA ASP A 45 10.77 22.62 -5.70
C ASP A 45 9.27 22.86 -5.90
N ASP A 46 8.68 22.34 -6.98
CA ASP A 46 7.23 22.36 -7.20
C ASP A 46 6.50 21.63 -6.07
N GLY A 47 7.07 20.52 -5.58
CA GLY A 47 6.55 19.78 -4.44
C GLY A 47 6.58 20.59 -3.14
N VAL A 48 7.68 21.32 -2.88
CA VAL A 48 7.80 22.19 -1.70
C VAL A 48 6.81 23.35 -1.77
N ALA A 49 6.68 23.99 -2.93
CA ALA A 49 5.68 25.05 -3.14
C ALA A 49 4.25 24.55 -2.97
N ALA A 50 3.94 23.34 -3.48
CA ALA A 50 2.65 22.70 -3.29
C ALA A 50 2.37 22.39 -1.82
N LEU A 51 3.37 21.90 -1.07
CA LEU A 51 3.28 21.66 0.36
C LEU A 51 3.02 22.95 1.14
N GLU A 52 3.75 24.02 0.85
CA GLU A 52 3.58 25.32 1.51
C GLU A 52 2.17 25.87 1.26
N ALA A 53 1.73 25.91 0.00
CA ALA A 53 0.41 26.38 -0.36
C ALA A 53 -0.71 25.52 0.25
N PHE A 54 -0.55 24.19 0.25
CA PHE A 54 -1.54 23.28 0.82
C PHE A 54 -1.63 23.40 2.34
N SER A 55 -0.50 23.35 3.03
CA SER A 55 -0.46 23.45 4.49
C SER A 55 -0.98 24.80 4.98
N ALA A 56 -0.70 25.90 4.26
CA ALA A 56 -1.28 27.22 4.57
C ALA A 56 -2.81 27.22 4.46
N ARG A 57 -3.37 26.61 3.40
CA ARG A 57 -4.83 26.47 3.25
C ARG A 57 -5.45 25.64 4.36
N VAL A 58 -4.86 24.48 4.69
CA VAL A 58 -5.36 23.61 5.76
C VAL A 58 -5.33 24.34 7.11
N ARG A 59 -4.23 25.03 7.44
CA ARG A 59 -4.15 25.82 8.69
C ARG A 59 -5.18 26.95 8.73
N ALA A 60 -5.44 27.62 7.62
CA ALA A 60 -6.48 28.64 7.54
C ALA A 60 -7.88 28.05 7.82
N LEU A 61 -8.20 26.89 7.24
CA LEU A 61 -9.46 26.18 7.51
C LEU A 61 -9.58 25.75 8.97
N VAL A 62 -8.50 25.26 9.56
CA VAL A 62 -8.45 24.86 10.97
C VAL A 62 -8.79 26.04 11.88
N LEU A 63 -8.18 27.22 11.63
CA LEU A 63 -8.44 28.44 12.40
C LEU A 63 -9.84 29.01 12.15
N GLU A 64 -10.29 29.07 10.90
CA GLU A 64 -11.60 29.63 10.52
C GLU A 64 -12.77 28.85 11.14
N HIS A 65 -12.61 27.53 11.25
CA HIS A 65 -13.69 26.63 11.68
C HIS A 65 -13.50 26.04 13.07
N ASP A 66 -12.51 26.50 13.84
CA ASP A 66 -12.19 26.02 15.20
C ASP A 66 -12.06 24.49 15.24
N ILE A 67 -11.26 23.93 14.34
CA ILE A 67 -11.11 22.49 14.16
C ILE A 67 -10.05 21.95 15.13
N ASP A 68 -10.46 21.08 16.05
CA ASP A 68 -9.50 20.43 16.97
C ASP A 68 -8.71 19.29 16.32
N LEU A 69 -9.34 18.56 15.38
CA LEU A 69 -8.80 17.32 14.81
C LEU A 69 -8.82 17.35 13.29
N VAL A 70 -7.63 17.12 12.71
CA VAL A 70 -7.46 16.87 11.29
C VAL A 70 -7.28 15.37 11.07
N TYR A 71 -8.09 14.81 10.19
CA TYR A 71 -8.05 13.42 9.80
C TYR A 71 -7.42 13.31 8.41
N ASN A 72 -6.61 12.28 8.19
CA ASN A 72 -6.22 11.87 6.85
C ASN A 72 -6.58 10.40 6.65
N ALA A 73 -7.22 10.11 5.52
CA ALA A 73 -7.45 8.75 5.08
C ALA A 73 -6.83 8.50 3.71
N ASP A 74 -6.40 7.26 3.49
CA ASP A 74 -5.88 6.83 2.19
C ASP A 74 -6.14 5.35 1.93
N GLN A 75 -6.38 5.01 0.65
CA GLN A 75 -6.47 3.63 0.20
C GLN A 75 -5.13 3.06 -0.23
N THR A 76 -4.81 1.90 0.32
CA THR A 76 -3.68 1.09 -0.14
C THR A 76 -4.13 -0.29 -0.60
N GLY A 77 -3.55 -0.74 -1.73
CA GLY A 77 -3.64 -2.13 -2.17
C GLY A 77 -2.76 -3.05 -1.31
N VAL A 78 -3.36 -4.14 -0.84
CA VAL A 78 -2.71 -5.23 -0.12
C VAL A 78 -2.85 -6.51 -0.92
N ASN A 79 -1.74 -7.03 -1.44
CA ASN A 79 -1.75 -8.25 -2.24
C ASN A 79 -1.81 -9.49 -1.34
N TYR A 80 -2.44 -10.56 -1.82
CA TYR A 80 -2.40 -11.87 -1.15
C TYR A 80 -1.01 -12.50 -1.21
N GLU A 81 -0.26 -12.24 -2.29
CA GLU A 81 1.10 -12.73 -2.48
C GLU A 81 2.03 -11.55 -2.77
N TYR A 82 3.11 -11.40 -1.99
CA TYR A 82 4.19 -10.46 -2.27
C TYR A 82 5.37 -11.22 -2.88
N LEU A 83 5.19 -11.67 -4.12
CA LEU A 83 6.28 -12.32 -4.86
C LEU A 83 7.30 -11.27 -5.31
N PRO A 84 8.61 -11.57 -5.27
CA PRO A 84 9.63 -10.72 -5.87
C PRO A 84 9.32 -10.48 -7.35
N THR A 85 9.49 -9.25 -7.83
CA THR A 85 9.31 -8.93 -9.26
C THR A 85 10.56 -9.19 -10.08
N LYS A 86 11.70 -9.36 -9.41
CA LYS A 86 12.99 -9.68 -9.99
C LYS A 86 13.43 -11.07 -9.57
N THR A 87 14.02 -11.76 -10.54
CA THR A 87 14.57 -13.12 -10.40
C THR A 87 15.95 -13.09 -11.05
N LEU A 88 16.93 -13.80 -10.49
CA LEU A 88 18.17 -14.03 -11.21
C LEU A 88 18.04 -15.34 -11.96
N ASN A 89 18.28 -15.23 -13.26
CA ASN A 89 18.18 -16.29 -14.24
C ASN A 89 19.37 -16.20 -15.17
N THR A 90 19.71 -17.33 -15.76
CA THR A 90 20.76 -17.42 -16.77
C THR A 90 20.50 -16.40 -17.88
N ALA A 91 21.55 -15.67 -18.27
CA ALA A 91 21.44 -14.67 -19.33
C ALA A 91 20.96 -15.33 -20.64
N GLY A 92 19.82 -14.88 -21.16
CA GLY A 92 19.19 -15.43 -22.38
C GLY A 92 17.93 -16.26 -22.13
N ASP A 93 17.57 -16.52 -20.88
CA ASP A 93 16.30 -17.19 -20.54
C ASP A 93 15.11 -16.31 -20.92
N LYS A 94 14.31 -16.78 -21.88
CA LYS A 94 13.12 -16.06 -22.37
C LYS A 94 11.92 -16.13 -21.42
N THR A 95 11.90 -17.11 -20.52
CA THR A 95 10.77 -17.36 -19.61
C THR A 95 11.27 -17.80 -18.24
N VAL A 96 11.00 -16.99 -17.21
CA VAL A 96 11.30 -17.32 -15.81
C VAL A 96 10.04 -17.80 -15.10
N TRP A 97 10.09 -19.01 -14.52
CA TRP A 97 8.97 -19.58 -13.76
C TRP A 97 9.11 -19.31 -12.26
N VAL A 98 8.27 -18.41 -11.74
CA VAL A 98 8.12 -18.22 -10.28
C VAL A 98 6.97 -19.08 -9.77
N LYS A 99 7.26 -19.96 -8.80
CA LYS A 99 6.20 -20.72 -8.12
C LYS A 99 5.31 -19.77 -7.32
N CYS A 100 4.02 -19.74 -7.64
CA CYS A 100 3.01 -18.94 -6.96
C CYS A 100 1.89 -19.80 -6.36
N GLY A 101 1.17 -19.25 -5.40
CA GLY A 101 0.00 -19.88 -4.77
C GLY A 101 -1.29 -19.77 -5.61
N GLY A 102 -1.24 -19.09 -6.77
CA GLY A 102 -2.38 -18.89 -7.66
C GLY A 102 -3.24 -17.67 -7.35
N LYS A 103 -2.81 -16.79 -6.44
CA LYS A 103 -3.50 -15.56 -5.99
C LYS A 103 -2.71 -14.28 -6.21
N THR A 104 -1.74 -14.30 -7.11
CA THR A 104 -0.88 -13.13 -7.44
C THR A 104 -1.64 -11.90 -7.89
N LYS A 105 -2.85 -12.06 -8.45
CA LYS A 105 -3.74 -10.96 -8.86
C LYS A 105 -4.85 -10.64 -7.84
N GLU A 106 -4.93 -11.37 -6.73
CA GLU A 106 -5.90 -11.06 -5.67
C GLU A 106 -5.32 -10.00 -4.74
N ARG A 107 -6.12 -8.95 -4.50
CA ARG A 107 -5.82 -7.88 -3.56
C ARG A 107 -7.00 -7.56 -2.68
N VAL A 108 -6.70 -6.95 -1.54
CA VAL A 108 -7.62 -6.23 -0.66
C VAL A 108 -7.29 -4.76 -0.78
N THR A 109 -8.29 -3.90 -0.95
CA THR A 109 -8.08 -2.45 -0.79
C THR A 109 -8.36 -2.10 0.65
N ALA A 110 -7.38 -1.58 1.37
CA ALA A 110 -7.51 -1.15 2.75
C ALA A 110 -7.51 0.39 2.81
N MET A 111 -8.53 0.97 3.40
CA MET A 111 -8.59 2.39 3.75
C MET A 111 -8.12 2.54 5.19
N LEU A 112 -7.04 3.28 5.38
CA LEU A 112 -6.43 3.59 6.67
C LEU A 112 -6.84 5.01 7.06
N LEU A 113 -7.34 5.21 8.28
CA LEU A 113 -7.78 6.51 8.78
C LEU A 113 -7.11 6.80 10.13
N ALA A 114 -6.49 7.96 10.24
CA ALA A 114 -5.93 8.43 11.50
C ALA A 114 -6.10 9.95 11.68
N ASP A 115 -6.03 10.39 12.94
CA ASP A 115 -6.11 11.80 13.30
C ASP A 115 -4.74 12.42 13.64
N SER A 116 -4.73 13.75 13.73
CA SER A 116 -3.57 14.58 14.06
C SER A 116 -2.98 14.32 15.45
N ASN A 117 -3.69 13.64 16.34
CA ASN A 117 -3.20 13.25 17.67
C ASN A 117 -2.53 11.86 17.66
N GLY A 118 -2.51 11.17 16.52
CA GLY A 118 -1.94 9.84 16.40
C GLY A 118 -2.92 8.72 16.70
N THR A 119 -4.21 9.02 16.82
CA THR A 119 -5.25 8.00 17.00
C THR A 119 -5.55 7.34 15.67
N LYS A 120 -5.47 6.01 15.66
CA LYS A 120 -5.86 5.18 14.51
C LYS A 120 -7.32 4.78 14.66
N LEU A 121 -8.07 4.86 13.57
CA LEU A 121 -9.49 4.51 13.54
C LEU A 121 -9.71 3.11 12.91
N PRO A 122 -10.90 2.50 13.13
CA PRO A 122 -11.23 1.20 12.56
C PRO A 122 -11.02 1.13 11.05
N LEU A 123 -10.56 -0.01 10.54
CA LEU A 123 -10.22 -0.18 9.13
C LEU A 123 -11.47 -0.29 8.24
N PHE A 124 -11.37 0.17 7.00
CA PHE A 124 -12.32 -0.22 5.94
C PHE A 124 -11.59 -1.07 4.91
N LEU A 125 -12.07 -2.29 4.66
CA LEU A 125 -11.48 -3.23 3.73
C LEU A 125 -12.45 -3.54 2.59
N VAL A 126 -11.98 -3.53 1.35
CA VAL A 126 -12.74 -3.94 0.17
C VAL A 126 -12.11 -5.19 -0.44
N LEU A 127 -12.86 -6.28 -0.44
CA LEU A 127 -12.41 -7.58 -0.89
C LEU A 127 -13.10 -7.95 -2.19
N ARG A 128 -12.42 -8.79 -2.98
CA ARG A 128 -13.02 -9.36 -4.17
C ARG A 128 -14.12 -10.35 -3.79
N THR A 129 -15.31 -10.18 -4.36
CA THR A 129 -16.40 -11.17 -4.30
C THR A 129 -17.16 -11.20 -5.61
N ALA A 130 -17.65 -12.39 -6.00
CA ALA A 130 -18.49 -12.53 -7.18
C ALA A 130 -19.85 -11.84 -6.96
N LYS A 131 -20.36 -11.18 -8.00
CA LYS A 131 -21.71 -10.60 -8.02
C LYS A 131 -22.72 -11.70 -8.37
N SER A 132 -23.87 -11.71 -7.69
CA SER A 132 -24.99 -12.56 -8.08
C SER A 132 -25.53 -12.14 -9.45
N LYS A 133 -26.05 -13.11 -10.23
CA LYS A 133 -26.78 -12.82 -11.48
C LYS A 133 -28.23 -12.40 -11.26
N VAL A 134 -28.76 -12.60 -10.04
CA VAL A 134 -30.15 -12.29 -9.69
C VAL A 134 -30.22 -10.91 -9.03
N GLU A 135 -30.92 -9.98 -9.66
CA GLU A 135 -30.96 -8.56 -9.26
C GLU A 135 -31.47 -8.34 -7.83
N ALA A 136 -32.54 -9.03 -7.44
CA ALA A 136 -33.07 -8.95 -6.07
C ALA A 136 -32.01 -9.34 -5.01
N VAL A 137 -31.25 -10.41 -5.30
CA VAL A 137 -30.16 -10.89 -4.44
C VAL A 137 -28.99 -9.90 -4.44
N VAL A 138 -28.70 -9.23 -5.55
CA VAL A 138 -27.68 -8.16 -5.60
C VAL A 138 -28.07 -7.03 -4.67
N LYS A 139 -29.32 -6.54 -4.75
CA LYS A 139 -29.81 -5.45 -3.89
C LYS A 139 -29.77 -5.83 -2.41
N GLU A 140 -30.17 -7.06 -2.09
CA GLU A 140 -30.12 -7.59 -0.72
C GLU A 140 -28.67 -7.70 -0.21
N ASN A 141 -27.75 -8.24 -1.02
CA ASN A 141 -26.35 -8.38 -0.62
C ASN A 141 -25.69 -7.02 -0.39
N LEU A 142 -25.96 -6.03 -1.24
CA LEU A 142 -25.40 -4.67 -1.08
C LEU A 142 -25.93 -3.97 0.18
N THR A 143 -27.21 -4.16 0.51
CA THR A 143 -27.83 -3.46 1.65
C THR A 143 -27.58 -4.15 3.00
N GLN A 144 -27.57 -5.48 3.04
CA GLN A 144 -27.52 -6.23 4.30
C GLN A 144 -26.18 -6.91 4.58
N ARG A 145 -25.37 -7.15 3.55
CA ARG A 145 -24.18 -8.02 3.63
C ARG A 145 -22.94 -7.38 3.01
N HIS A 146 -22.94 -6.06 2.92
CA HIS A 146 -21.83 -5.27 2.38
C HIS A 146 -21.31 -5.76 1.01
N GLY A 147 -22.20 -6.31 0.17
CA GLY A 147 -21.88 -6.86 -1.15
C GLY A 147 -21.50 -8.34 -1.19
N PHE A 148 -21.43 -9.03 -0.05
CA PHE A 148 -21.17 -10.48 0.02
C PHE A 148 -22.45 -11.30 -0.13
N GLY A 149 -22.31 -12.48 -0.75
CA GLY A 149 -23.36 -13.50 -0.72
C GLY A 149 -23.48 -14.16 0.66
N LYS A 150 -24.65 -14.75 0.95
CA LYS A 150 -24.99 -15.35 2.25
C LYS A 150 -23.90 -16.26 2.83
N THR A 151 -23.35 -17.18 2.03
CA THR A 151 -22.33 -18.13 2.49
C THR A 151 -21.01 -17.45 2.87
N VAL A 152 -20.56 -16.48 2.08
CA VAL A 152 -19.31 -15.77 2.37
C VAL A 152 -19.49 -14.84 3.58
N TRP A 153 -20.67 -14.21 3.68
CA TRP A 153 -21.03 -13.32 4.79
C TRP A 153 -20.90 -14.00 6.16
N GLN A 154 -21.31 -15.27 6.29
CA GLN A 154 -21.17 -16.05 7.55
C GLN A 154 -19.74 -16.09 8.08
N SER A 155 -18.74 -16.00 7.20
CA SER A 155 -17.33 -15.91 7.60
C SER A 155 -16.84 -14.47 7.76
N VAL A 156 -17.39 -13.51 6.99
CA VAL A 156 -16.93 -12.12 6.96
C VAL A 156 -17.47 -11.30 8.13
N GLU A 157 -18.73 -11.49 8.49
CA GLU A 157 -19.36 -10.73 9.57
C GLU A 157 -18.63 -10.86 10.91
N PRO A 158 -18.25 -12.07 11.38
CA PRO A 158 -17.45 -12.19 12.60
C PRO A 158 -16.06 -11.57 12.48
N MET A 159 -15.44 -11.61 11.28
CA MET A 159 -14.11 -11.03 11.06
C MET A 159 -14.09 -9.51 11.25
N GLN A 160 -15.21 -8.82 10.98
CA GLN A 160 -15.31 -7.37 11.20
C GLN A 160 -15.06 -7.01 12.67
N GLY A 161 -15.76 -7.69 13.58
CA GLY A 161 -15.62 -7.47 15.03
C GLY A 161 -14.26 -7.91 15.57
N GLN A 162 -13.74 -9.04 15.11
CA GLN A 162 -12.43 -9.57 15.54
C GLN A 162 -11.26 -8.66 15.20
N ASN A 163 -11.36 -7.92 14.09
CA ASN A 163 -10.26 -7.13 13.53
C ASN A 163 -10.52 -5.62 13.57
N ASN A 164 -11.51 -5.17 14.36
CA ASN A 164 -11.95 -3.77 14.43
C ASN A 164 -12.03 -3.11 13.04
N SER A 165 -12.81 -3.71 12.14
CA SER A 165 -12.88 -3.32 10.74
C SER A 165 -14.30 -3.39 10.18
N GLN A 166 -14.57 -2.61 9.14
CA GLN A 166 -15.70 -2.77 8.24
C GLN A 166 -15.21 -3.41 6.94
N ILE A 167 -15.88 -4.46 6.50
CA ILE A 167 -15.46 -5.27 5.35
C ILE A 167 -16.57 -5.23 4.30
N TYR A 168 -16.23 -4.68 3.14
CA TYR A 168 -17.08 -4.60 1.95
C TYR A 168 -16.57 -5.52 0.85
N GLY A 169 -17.47 -5.92 -0.04
CA GLY A 169 -17.21 -6.84 -1.14
C GLY A 169 -17.72 -6.30 -2.46
N ASN A 170 -16.87 -6.32 -3.49
CA ASN A 170 -17.31 -6.12 -4.87
C ASN A 170 -16.42 -6.88 -5.87
N PRO A 171 -16.80 -6.99 -7.17
CA PRO A 171 -16.04 -7.78 -8.14
C PRO A 171 -14.62 -7.30 -8.45
N THR A 172 -14.32 -6.03 -8.18
CA THR A 172 -13.04 -5.37 -8.50
C THR A 172 -12.13 -5.22 -7.28
N ALA A 173 -12.63 -5.50 -6.08
CA ALA A 173 -11.98 -5.17 -4.81
C ALA A 173 -11.59 -3.69 -4.70
N TRP A 174 -12.39 -2.78 -5.27
CA TRP A 174 -12.04 -1.36 -5.37
C TRP A 174 -13.02 -0.43 -4.65
N TRP A 175 -12.53 0.73 -4.25
CA TRP A 175 -13.34 1.76 -3.58
C TRP A 175 -14.38 2.39 -4.52
N ASN A 176 -15.51 2.84 -3.99
CA ASN A 176 -16.56 3.55 -4.72
C ASN A 176 -17.32 4.52 -3.81
N SER A 177 -18.18 5.37 -4.39
CA SER A 177 -18.88 6.43 -3.67
C SER A 177 -19.84 5.90 -2.59
N THR A 178 -20.47 4.75 -2.81
CA THR A 178 -21.31 4.10 -1.79
C THR A 178 -20.50 3.73 -0.55
N ILE A 179 -19.26 3.24 -0.74
CA ILE A 179 -18.36 2.93 0.37
C ILE A 179 -17.85 4.24 1.01
N SER A 180 -17.60 5.31 0.26
CA SER A 180 -17.29 6.64 0.82
C SER A 180 -18.39 7.14 1.76
N LEU A 181 -19.66 7.01 1.39
CA LEU A 181 -20.80 7.36 2.25
C LEU A 181 -20.85 6.50 3.52
N ALA A 182 -20.66 5.19 3.37
CA ALA A 182 -20.64 4.28 4.51
C ALA A 182 -19.48 4.59 5.48
N PHE A 183 -18.31 4.92 4.94
CA PHE A 183 -17.13 5.35 5.68
C PHE A 183 -17.41 6.62 6.50
N LEU A 184 -17.96 7.65 5.86
CA LEU A 184 -18.33 8.90 6.55
C LEU A 184 -19.35 8.65 7.65
N LYS A 185 -20.38 7.84 7.36
CA LYS A 185 -21.44 7.50 8.31
C LYS A 185 -20.89 6.76 9.53
N PHE A 186 -20.00 5.80 9.30
CA PHE A 186 -19.42 4.98 10.36
C PHE A 186 -18.48 5.79 11.26
N HIS A 187 -17.54 6.55 10.68
CA HIS A 187 -16.52 7.26 11.47
C HIS A 187 -17.02 8.58 12.06
N PHE A 188 -17.85 9.31 11.33
CA PHE A 188 -18.20 10.69 11.66
C PHE A 188 -19.69 10.91 11.90
N GLY A 189 -20.55 9.98 11.46
CA GLY A 189 -22.00 10.13 11.53
C GLY A 189 -22.58 10.13 12.93
N GLN A 190 -21.90 9.55 13.93
CA GLN A 190 -22.35 9.45 15.33
C GLN A 190 -21.49 10.24 16.31
N ARG A 191 -20.70 11.23 15.85
CA ARG A 191 -19.92 12.10 16.74
C ARG A 191 -20.85 12.85 17.70
N ALA A 192 -20.53 12.83 18.99
CA ALA A 192 -21.36 13.47 20.02
C ALA A 192 -21.41 15.01 19.88
N ASP A 193 -20.33 15.60 19.39
CA ASP A 193 -20.15 17.03 19.16
C ASP A 193 -20.55 17.47 17.74
N ARG A 194 -21.11 16.57 16.92
CA ARG A 194 -21.47 16.84 15.51
C ARG A 194 -22.34 18.08 15.32
N ALA A 195 -23.19 18.42 16.29
CA ALA A 195 -24.08 19.56 16.20
C ALA A 195 -23.36 20.91 16.30
N THR A 196 -22.18 20.95 16.93
CA THR A 196 -21.47 22.19 17.28
C THR A 196 -20.06 22.26 16.71
N LYS A 197 -19.39 21.12 16.49
CA LYS A 197 -18.00 21.06 16.06
C LYS A 197 -17.82 20.45 14.68
N LYS A 198 -16.96 21.10 13.89
CA LYS A 198 -16.51 20.57 12.60
C LYS A 198 -15.21 19.79 12.77
N VAL A 199 -15.00 18.81 11.90
CA VAL A 199 -13.70 18.14 11.72
C VAL A 199 -13.25 18.27 10.28
N LEU A 200 -11.94 18.23 10.06
CA LEU A 200 -11.36 18.25 8.72
C LEU A 200 -10.95 16.84 8.32
N LEU A 201 -11.40 16.37 7.16
CA LEU A 201 -10.96 15.11 6.56
C LEU A 201 -10.23 15.40 5.25
N LEU A 202 -8.98 14.95 5.18
CA LEU A 202 -8.12 15.05 4.02
C LEU A 202 -8.19 13.76 3.21
N TRP A 203 -8.62 13.87 1.96
CA TRP A 203 -8.70 12.79 0.98
C TRP A 203 -7.92 13.13 -0.29
N ASP A 204 -7.37 12.10 -0.96
CA ASP A 204 -6.80 12.24 -2.30
C ASP A 204 -7.87 12.64 -3.32
N ASP A 205 -7.45 13.08 -4.51
CA ASP A 205 -8.35 13.62 -5.54
C ASP A 205 -9.23 12.55 -6.25
N PHE A 206 -9.34 11.34 -5.68
CA PHE A 206 -10.13 10.27 -6.27
C PHE A 206 -11.62 10.65 -6.35
N SER A 207 -12.20 10.52 -7.55
CA SER A 207 -13.56 11.03 -7.84
C SER A 207 -14.65 10.47 -6.92
N ALA A 208 -14.52 9.23 -6.44
CA ALA A 208 -15.47 8.61 -5.53
C ALA A 208 -15.52 9.26 -4.13
N HIS A 209 -14.52 10.06 -3.75
CA HIS A 209 -14.49 10.83 -2.50
C HIS A 209 -15.32 12.11 -2.58
N PHE A 210 -15.64 12.58 -3.78
CA PHE A 210 -16.22 13.90 -3.98
C PHE A 210 -17.38 13.92 -4.97
N THR A 211 -18.12 12.83 -5.09
CA THR A 211 -19.44 12.86 -5.73
C THR A 211 -20.38 13.76 -4.94
N ASP A 212 -21.37 14.37 -5.60
CA ASP A 212 -22.31 15.32 -4.98
C ASP A 212 -22.94 14.77 -3.69
N ASP A 213 -23.37 13.51 -3.69
CA ASP A 213 -23.94 12.84 -2.51
C ASP A 213 -22.96 12.76 -1.32
N VAL A 214 -21.67 12.50 -1.60
CA VAL A 214 -20.63 12.38 -0.58
C VAL A 214 -20.32 13.73 0.02
N VAL A 215 -20.18 14.77 -0.81
CA VAL A 215 -19.94 16.14 -0.37
C VAL A 215 -21.13 16.67 0.42
N ALA A 216 -22.36 16.44 -0.07
CA ALA A 216 -23.58 16.83 0.62
C ALA A 216 -23.69 16.16 1.99
N TYR A 217 -23.45 14.84 2.06
CA TYR A 217 -23.51 14.10 3.31
C TYR A 217 -22.42 14.53 4.30
N ALA A 218 -21.18 14.72 3.85
CA ALA A 218 -20.09 15.23 4.70
C ALA A 218 -20.45 16.58 5.33
N LYS A 219 -21.02 17.50 4.53
CA LYS A 219 -21.50 18.80 5.01
C LYS A 219 -22.63 18.66 6.03
N GLU A 220 -23.59 17.75 5.81
CA GLU A 220 -24.68 17.47 6.74
C GLU A 220 -24.15 17.04 8.13
N ILE A 221 -23.08 16.26 8.16
CA ILE A 221 -22.47 15.74 9.40
C ILE A 221 -21.30 16.59 9.93
N ASN A 222 -21.18 17.85 9.49
CA ASN A 222 -20.13 18.78 9.89
C ASN A 222 -18.71 18.21 9.70
N VAL A 223 -18.49 17.50 8.60
CA VAL A 223 -17.16 17.08 8.12
C VAL A 223 -16.80 17.96 6.94
N LEU A 224 -15.74 18.75 7.09
CA LEU A 224 -15.13 19.49 6.01
C LEU A 224 -14.22 18.53 5.24
N LEU A 225 -14.42 18.44 3.93
CA LEU A 225 -13.54 17.67 3.05
C LEU A 225 -12.56 18.62 2.38
N GLU A 226 -11.27 18.30 2.45
CA GLU A 226 -10.22 19.02 1.72
C GLU A 226 -9.42 18.03 0.87
N ARG A 227 -9.16 18.44 -0.38
CA ARG A 227 -8.43 17.61 -1.35
C ARG A 227 -6.93 17.74 -1.13
N ILE A 228 -6.25 16.61 -1.09
CA ILE A 228 -4.80 16.58 -1.30
C ILE A 228 -4.51 17.05 -2.73
N PRO A 229 -3.54 17.96 -2.95
CA PRO A 229 -3.16 18.37 -4.29
C PRO A 229 -2.77 17.17 -5.16
N PRO A 230 -3.38 17.01 -6.35
CA PRO A 230 -3.04 15.93 -7.27
C PRO A 230 -1.54 15.90 -7.55
N ARG A 231 -0.96 14.69 -7.72
CA ARG A 231 0.48 14.45 -7.98
C ARG A 231 1.44 14.73 -6.82
N TYR A 232 0.98 15.43 -5.78
CA TYR A 232 1.81 15.78 -4.62
C TYR A 232 1.48 14.96 -3.36
N THR A 233 0.80 13.81 -3.50
CA THR A 233 0.44 12.96 -2.35
C THR A 233 1.68 12.55 -1.53
N TRP A 234 2.79 12.25 -2.21
CA TRP A 234 4.06 11.87 -1.59
C TRP A 234 4.64 12.89 -0.60
N ILE A 235 4.21 14.16 -0.64
CA ILE A 235 4.65 15.21 0.29
C ILE A 235 3.49 15.85 1.07
N CYS A 236 2.30 15.94 0.47
CA CYS A 236 1.15 16.61 1.07
C CYS A 236 0.22 15.66 1.83
N GLN A 237 0.31 14.34 1.63
CA GLN A 237 -0.60 13.36 2.24
C GLN A 237 0.08 12.62 3.40
N PRO A 238 -0.38 12.81 4.65
CA PRO A 238 0.20 12.16 5.82
C PRO A 238 0.33 10.63 5.70
N ALA A 239 -0.66 9.96 5.11
CA ALA A 239 -0.66 8.52 4.91
C ALA A 239 0.50 8.03 4.03
N ASP A 240 0.70 8.67 2.88
CA ASP A 240 1.78 8.34 1.96
C ASP A 240 3.15 8.67 2.54
N VAL A 241 3.24 9.76 3.28
CA VAL A 241 4.47 10.24 3.91
C VAL A 241 4.92 9.34 5.08
N ALA A 242 3.97 8.77 5.84
CA ALA A 242 4.31 8.16 7.12
C ALA A 242 3.91 6.68 7.28
N TRP A 243 2.64 6.31 7.11
CA TRP A 243 2.18 4.99 7.59
C TRP A 243 1.92 3.93 6.51
N ASN A 244 1.72 4.33 5.24
CA ASN A 244 1.54 3.38 4.14
C ASN A 244 2.75 2.48 3.92
N ARG A 245 3.96 3.07 3.90
CA ARG A 245 5.22 2.33 3.73
C ARG A 245 5.47 1.30 4.84
N PRO A 246 5.50 1.66 6.13
CA PRO A 246 5.77 0.69 7.19
C PRO A 246 4.67 -0.38 7.29
N LEU A 247 3.40 -0.05 7.04
CA LEU A 247 2.34 -1.07 6.92
C LEU A 247 2.69 -2.11 5.84
N LYS A 248 3.02 -1.66 4.62
CA LYS A 248 3.40 -2.56 3.52
C LYS A 248 4.66 -3.36 3.83
N CYS A 249 5.61 -2.81 4.58
CA CYS A 249 6.80 -3.54 5.04
C CYS A 249 6.41 -4.68 5.98
N ARG A 250 5.55 -4.42 6.97
CA ARG A 250 5.06 -5.44 7.92
C ARG A 250 4.27 -6.55 7.21
N LEU A 251 3.42 -6.19 6.25
CA LEU A 251 2.66 -7.17 5.45
C LEU A 251 3.58 -8.09 4.63
N ARG A 252 4.66 -7.55 4.05
CA ARG A 252 5.68 -8.36 3.35
C ARG A 252 6.40 -9.32 4.31
N GLN A 253 6.73 -8.88 5.52
CA GLN A 253 7.34 -9.75 6.54
C GLN A 253 6.40 -10.91 6.91
N ASN A 254 5.12 -10.62 7.13
CA ASN A 254 4.11 -11.65 7.44
C ASN A 254 4.00 -12.69 6.31
N TRP A 255 4.08 -12.25 5.05
CA TRP A 255 4.12 -13.14 3.89
C TRP A 255 5.38 -14.02 3.87
N LEU A 256 6.57 -13.44 4.11
CA LEU A 256 7.81 -14.21 4.20
C LEU A 256 7.77 -15.24 5.33
N ASP A 257 7.22 -14.87 6.48
CA ASP A 257 7.06 -15.80 7.61
C ASP A 257 6.09 -16.94 7.31
N LEU A 258 5.03 -16.69 6.54
CA LEU A 258 4.15 -17.74 6.06
C LEU A 258 4.91 -18.73 5.16
N ILE A 259 5.68 -18.22 4.19
CA ILE A 259 6.49 -19.07 3.30
C ILE A 259 7.48 -19.92 4.11
N ARG A 260 8.21 -19.29 5.05
CA ARG A 260 9.16 -19.97 5.95
C ARG A 260 8.49 -21.11 6.72
N ARG A 261 7.30 -20.88 7.29
CA ARG A 261 6.54 -21.91 8.02
C ARG A 261 6.13 -23.07 7.09
N GLN A 262 5.67 -22.78 5.89
CA GLN A 262 5.26 -23.83 4.94
C GLN A 262 6.45 -24.66 4.46
N LEU A 263 7.62 -24.05 4.22
CA LEU A 263 8.85 -24.76 3.84
C LEU A 263 9.34 -25.70 4.93
N ARG A 264 9.40 -25.24 6.19
CA ARG A 264 9.76 -26.09 7.33
C ARG A 264 8.82 -27.29 7.43
N THR A 265 7.52 -27.04 7.35
CA THR A 265 6.49 -28.10 7.41
C THR A 265 6.63 -29.12 6.28
N ALA A 266 6.96 -28.68 5.06
CA ALA A 266 7.17 -29.57 3.91
C ALA A 266 8.41 -30.45 4.10
N LYS A 267 9.51 -29.87 4.58
CA LYS A 267 10.77 -30.56 4.89
C LYS A 267 10.59 -31.62 5.98
N GLU A 268 9.94 -31.27 7.09
CA GLU A 268 9.64 -32.19 8.20
C GLU A 268 8.78 -33.38 7.77
N ARG A 269 7.86 -33.16 6.81
CA ARG A 269 6.95 -34.21 6.31
C ARG A 269 7.51 -34.99 5.13
N GLY A 270 8.70 -34.65 4.62
CA GLY A 270 9.30 -35.27 3.45
C GLY A 270 8.45 -35.14 2.18
N ARG A 271 7.66 -34.06 2.04
CA ARG A 271 6.75 -33.85 0.90
C ARG A 271 7.28 -32.77 -0.04
N THR A 272 6.98 -32.92 -1.32
CA THR A 272 7.23 -31.87 -2.33
C THR A 272 6.53 -30.57 -1.93
N PHE A 273 7.29 -29.48 -1.84
CA PHE A 273 6.76 -28.18 -1.46
C PHE A 273 5.84 -27.61 -2.55
N LYS A 274 4.63 -27.23 -2.15
CA LYS A 274 3.67 -26.49 -2.97
C LYS A 274 3.17 -25.28 -2.17
N LEU A 275 3.57 -24.08 -2.60
CA LEU A 275 3.19 -22.83 -1.97
C LEU A 275 1.66 -22.70 -1.89
N GLN A 276 1.15 -22.43 -0.69
CA GLN A 276 -0.24 -22.09 -0.45
C GLN A 276 -0.37 -20.60 -0.17
N PRO A 277 -1.28 -19.87 -0.83
CA PRO A 277 -1.49 -18.47 -0.54
C PRO A 277 -2.23 -18.30 0.81
N PRO A 278 -2.17 -17.12 1.44
CA PRO A 278 -2.88 -16.91 2.69
C PRO A 278 -4.39 -16.96 2.46
N SER A 279 -5.13 -17.36 3.50
CA SER A 279 -6.58 -17.26 3.49
C SER A 279 -7.02 -15.79 3.61
N ARG A 280 -8.28 -15.50 3.27
CA ARG A 280 -8.87 -14.17 3.49
C ARG A 280 -8.74 -13.72 4.95
N ALA A 281 -9.08 -14.61 5.89
CA ALA A 281 -8.99 -14.32 7.31
C ALA A 281 -7.56 -14.00 7.74
N THR A 282 -6.59 -14.72 7.17
CA THR A 282 -5.16 -14.46 7.41
C THR A 282 -4.74 -13.08 6.92
N VAL A 283 -5.13 -12.69 5.70
CA VAL A 283 -4.78 -11.35 5.16
C VAL A 283 -5.47 -10.24 5.95
N VAL A 284 -6.75 -10.40 6.30
CA VAL A 284 -7.48 -9.42 7.12
C VAL A 284 -6.81 -9.26 8.49
N GLY A 285 -6.47 -10.37 9.15
CA GLY A 285 -5.72 -10.34 10.42
C GLY A 285 -4.37 -9.64 10.27
N TRP A 286 -3.59 -9.97 9.23
CA TRP A 286 -2.32 -9.30 8.98
C TRP A 286 -2.44 -7.79 8.78
N ILE A 287 -3.50 -7.31 8.11
CA ILE A 287 -3.73 -5.87 7.93
C ILE A 287 -4.09 -5.23 9.26
N ALA A 288 -4.98 -5.86 10.03
CA ALA A 288 -5.39 -5.35 11.34
C ALA A 288 -4.22 -5.30 12.32
N ASP A 289 -3.48 -6.39 12.46
CA ASP A 289 -2.29 -6.47 13.31
C ASP A 289 -1.24 -5.44 12.86
N ALA A 290 -0.95 -5.34 11.56
CA ALA A 290 0.03 -4.36 11.06
C ALA A 290 -0.43 -2.92 11.28
N TRP A 291 -1.73 -2.64 11.23
CA TRP A 291 -2.27 -1.33 11.52
C TRP A 291 -2.22 -1.03 13.03
N ASP A 292 -2.56 -1.99 13.87
CA ASP A 292 -2.55 -1.85 15.33
C ASP A 292 -1.13 -1.74 15.90
N ASP A 293 -0.17 -2.45 15.31
CA ASP A 293 1.26 -2.40 15.68
C ASP A 293 1.92 -1.05 15.34
N LEU A 294 1.34 -0.25 14.43
CA LEU A 294 1.96 1.02 14.00
C LEU A 294 1.98 2.06 15.14
N PRO A 295 3.14 2.64 15.49
CA PRO A 295 3.21 3.64 16.56
C PRO A 295 2.38 4.89 16.25
N SER A 296 1.70 5.42 17.27
CA SER A 296 1.03 6.74 17.17
C SER A 296 2.00 7.86 16.81
N THR A 297 3.28 7.74 17.18
CA THR A 297 4.33 8.68 16.79
C THR A 297 4.54 8.71 15.28
N THR A 298 4.49 7.57 14.60
CA THR A 298 4.57 7.49 13.14
C THR A 298 3.42 8.26 12.50
N ILE A 299 2.20 8.14 13.06
CA ILE A 299 1.02 8.88 12.60
C ILE A 299 1.23 10.39 12.74
N VAL A 300 1.56 10.86 13.95
CA VAL A 300 1.78 12.30 14.23
C VAL A 300 2.91 12.86 13.36
N ASN A 301 3.98 12.10 13.15
CA ASN A 301 5.08 12.47 12.27
C ASN A 301 4.62 12.67 10.81
N GLY A 302 3.61 11.94 10.34
CA GLY A 302 3.00 12.19 9.02
C GLY A 302 2.41 13.58 8.92
N PHE A 303 1.59 13.98 9.89
CA PHE A 303 1.01 15.32 9.93
C PHE A 303 2.07 16.43 10.05
N ARG A 304 3.12 16.22 10.86
CA ARG A 304 4.24 17.17 11.00
C ARG A 304 5.03 17.34 9.71
N LYS A 305 5.39 16.24 9.05
CA LYS A 305 6.11 16.26 7.76
C LYS A 305 5.31 16.93 6.65
N CYS A 306 3.97 16.85 6.71
CA CYS A 306 3.07 17.59 5.82
C CYS A 306 2.79 19.02 6.29
N CYS A 307 3.47 19.51 7.33
CA CYS A 307 3.28 20.84 7.89
C CYS A 307 1.82 21.13 8.28
N LEU A 308 1.06 20.13 8.74
CA LEU A 308 -0.36 20.30 9.09
C LEU A 308 -0.58 20.54 10.58
N VAL A 309 0.40 20.13 11.39
CA VAL A 309 0.44 20.33 12.85
C VAL A 309 1.81 20.85 13.25
N ASP A 310 1.88 21.48 14.41
CA ASP A 310 3.13 22.06 14.90
C ASP A 310 4.11 20.99 15.44
N GLY A 311 5.39 21.37 15.42
CA GLY A 311 6.50 20.59 15.95
C GLY A 311 7.28 19.85 14.87
N GLU A 312 8.56 19.60 15.17
CA GLU A 312 9.45 18.88 14.28
C GLU A 312 9.15 17.36 14.28
N PRO A 313 9.28 16.67 13.14
CA PRO A 313 9.21 15.23 13.09
C PRO A 313 10.26 14.60 14.01
N VAL A 314 9.86 13.62 14.80
CA VAL A 314 10.80 12.86 15.64
C VAL A 314 11.49 11.82 14.79
N GLU A 315 12.82 11.74 14.83
CA GLU A 315 13.58 10.69 14.14
C GLU A 315 13.18 9.31 14.70
N GLU A 316 12.59 8.48 13.85
CA GLU A 316 12.30 7.08 14.16
C GLU A 316 13.38 6.19 13.54
N VAL A 317 13.96 5.30 14.35
CA VAL A 317 14.70 4.14 13.84
C VAL A 317 13.67 3.19 13.25
N VAL A 318 13.28 3.43 12.00
CA VAL A 318 12.48 2.46 11.26
C VAL A 318 13.35 1.22 11.14
N SER A 319 13.02 0.15 11.87
CA SER A 319 13.64 -1.15 11.65
C SER A 319 13.24 -1.61 10.26
N GLY A 320 14.00 -1.18 9.25
CA GLY A 320 13.91 -1.73 7.92
C GLY A 320 14.10 -3.23 8.10
N GLY A 321 13.04 -3.99 7.83
CA GLY A 321 13.17 -5.44 7.75
C GLY A 321 14.05 -5.74 6.56
N VAL A 322 15.37 -5.66 6.76
CA VAL A 322 16.36 -6.24 5.89
C VAL A 322 16.02 -7.72 5.89
N VAL A 323 15.70 -8.26 4.72
CA VAL A 323 15.57 -9.69 4.55
C VAL A 323 16.96 -10.25 4.86
N ASP A 324 17.09 -10.93 5.99
CA ASP A 324 18.35 -11.55 6.40
C ASP A 324 18.87 -12.45 5.27
N ASP A 325 20.11 -12.24 4.83
CA ASP A 325 20.77 -12.97 3.74
C ASP A 325 20.78 -14.48 3.99
N THR A 326 20.72 -14.90 5.26
CA THR A 326 20.61 -16.32 5.65
C THR A 326 19.30 -16.96 5.18
N VAL A 327 18.20 -16.21 5.16
CA VAL A 327 16.87 -16.70 4.77
C VAL A 327 16.79 -16.90 3.26
N LEU A 328 17.39 -15.99 2.53
CA LEU A 328 17.59 -16.09 1.09
C LEU A 328 18.39 -17.35 0.76
N SER A 329 19.47 -17.57 1.52
CA SER A 329 20.34 -18.72 1.39
C SER A 329 19.62 -20.05 1.75
N GLU A 330 18.72 -20.07 2.74
CA GLU A 330 17.92 -21.26 3.06
C GLU A 330 16.83 -21.58 2.02
N LEU A 331 16.22 -20.54 1.43
CA LEU A 331 15.32 -20.66 0.29
C LEU A 331 16.04 -21.19 -0.97
N MET A 332 17.28 -20.73 -1.20
CA MET A 332 18.20 -21.21 -2.24
C MET A 332 18.69 -22.65 -2.01
N ALA A 333 18.82 -23.10 -0.76
CA ALA A 333 19.29 -24.44 -0.43
C ALA A 333 18.18 -25.50 -0.44
N ALA A 334 16.94 -25.12 -0.08
CA ALA A 334 15.80 -26.05 -0.02
C ALA A 334 15.00 -26.16 -1.33
N SER A 335 15.15 -25.18 -2.22
CA SER A 335 14.64 -25.22 -3.58
C SER A 335 15.85 -25.23 -4.50
N SER A 336 15.95 -26.17 -5.44
CA SER A 336 16.91 -26.11 -6.55
C SER A 336 16.61 -24.88 -7.43
N ILE A 337 16.98 -23.72 -6.93
CA ILE A 337 17.00 -22.42 -7.60
C ILE A 337 18.49 -22.08 -7.58
N GLU A 338 19.17 -22.45 -8.65
CA GLU A 338 20.42 -21.77 -8.97
C GLU A 338 20.09 -20.29 -9.21
N GLU A 339 20.88 -19.47 -8.52
CA GLU A 339 21.12 -18.05 -8.76
C GLU A 339 20.26 -17.02 -8.00
N THR A 340 21.01 -16.02 -7.57
CA THR A 340 20.96 -15.21 -6.33
C THR A 340 19.75 -14.25 -6.28
N ILE A 341 19.46 -13.61 -5.15
CA ILE A 341 18.42 -12.58 -5.05
C ILE A 341 19.10 -11.29 -4.55
N ASP A 342 18.83 -10.15 -5.19
CA ASP A 342 19.36 -8.83 -4.80
C ASP A 342 18.33 -8.09 -3.91
N PRO A 343 18.63 -7.82 -2.63
CA PRO A 343 17.69 -7.22 -1.68
C PRO A 343 17.38 -5.72 -1.91
N ASP A 344 18.12 -5.01 -2.77
CA ASP A 344 17.99 -3.55 -2.94
C ASP A 344 17.21 -3.11 -4.20
N GLY A 345 16.62 -4.07 -4.93
CA GLY A 345 16.13 -3.84 -6.29
C GLY A 345 14.68 -3.34 -6.45
N ASP A 346 13.78 -3.49 -5.49
CA ASP A 346 12.33 -3.35 -5.75
C ASP A 346 11.71 -2.09 -5.09
N ILE A 347 11.88 -0.94 -5.74
CA ILE A 347 10.95 0.18 -5.60
C ILE A 347 10.15 0.33 -6.91
N CYS A 348 8.84 0.13 -6.76
CA CYS A 348 7.70 0.63 -7.54
C CYS A 348 7.85 0.78 -9.07
N ASN A 349 7.16 -0.09 -9.82
CA ASN A 349 6.47 0.28 -11.06
C ASN A 349 5.17 -0.53 -11.14
N GLY A 350 4.05 0.07 -10.72
CA GLY A 350 2.74 -0.31 -11.21
C GLY A 350 2.48 0.60 -12.41
N ASP A 351 2.60 0.05 -13.62
CA ASP A 351 2.35 0.76 -14.86
C ASP A 351 0.84 0.92 -15.01
N ASP A 352 0.32 2.09 -14.63
CA ASP A 352 -1.06 2.50 -14.92
C ASP A 352 -1.08 3.18 -16.30
N SER A 353 -1.10 2.38 -17.36
CA SER A 353 -1.48 2.85 -18.70
C SER A 353 -2.72 2.08 -19.17
N VAL A 354 -3.87 2.74 -19.05
CA VAL A 354 -5.13 2.33 -19.66
C VAL A 354 -4.97 2.49 -21.18
N GLY A 355 -5.11 1.39 -21.92
CA GLY A 355 -5.23 1.42 -23.36
C GLY A 355 -6.55 2.09 -23.76
N ASP A 356 -6.43 3.20 -24.45
CA ASP A 356 -7.53 3.92 -25.10
C ASP A 356 -8.10 3.04 -26.23
N GLY A 357 -9.31 2.54 -26.00
CA GLY A 357 -10.08 1.79 -26.98
C GLY A 357 -10.94 2.76 -27.77
N THR A 358 -10.40 3.28 -28.87
CA THR A 358 -11.20 3.95 -29.89
C THR A 358 -12.04 2.90 -30.62
N ASP A 359 -13.35 2.88 -30.35
CA ASP A 359 -14.33 2.21 -31.19
C ASP A 359 -14.40 2.91 -32.56
N ALA A 360 -14.17 2.14 -33.62
CA ALA A 360 -14.34 2.56 -35.00
C ALA A 360 -15.01 1.42 -35.78
N PHE A 361 -16.28 1.63 -36.16
CA PHE A 361 -17.09 0.96 -37.19
C PHE A 361 -17.28 -0.57 -37.00
N GLU A 362 -18.50 -1.11 -36.92
CA GLU A 362 -19.64 -1.01 -37.85
C GLU A 362 -20.95 -1.37 -37.14
#